data_AF-A0AAD2EJ73-F1
#
_entry.id   AF-A0AAD2EJ73-F1
#
_cell.length_a   1.000
_cell.length_b   1.000
_cell.length_c   1.000
_cell.angle_alpha   90.00
_cell.angle_beta   90.00
_cell.angle_gamma   90.00
#
_symmetry.space_group_name_H-M   'P 1'
#
loop_
_entity.id
_entity.type
_entity.pdbx_description
1 polymer ?
#
loop_
_entity_poly.entity_id
_entity_poly.type
_entity_poly.pdbx_seq_one_letter_code
_entity_poly.pdbx_strand_id
1 'polypeptide(L)'
;MFFDCLKIAAMHDDRDTLSGLVRYPLRTHLSKRGNSIRTPAAFKKAYPLVFDAKVKRAIEAQRFEDLFVSYRGLMVGNGEVWISGIVDPASGKTTIKIITINNQ
;
A
#
# COMPACT_ATOMS: atom_id res chain seq x y z
N MET A 1 0.02 12.00 9.17
CA MET A 1 -1.23 12.03 8.37
C MET A 1 -1.40 10.84 7.43
N PHE A 2 -0.51 10.56 6.47
CA PHE A 2 -0.67 9.37 5.59
C PHE A 2 -0.53 8.05 6.35
N PHE A 3 0.56 7.87 7.10
CA PHE A 3 0.82 6.64 7.85
C PHE A 3 -0.22 6.38 8.94
N ASP A 4 -0.67 7.43 9.63
CA ASP A 4 -1.74 7.30 10.63
C ASP A 4 -3.05 6.84 9.97
N CYS A 5 -3.41 7.45 8.83
CA CYS A 5 -4.57 7.03 8.03
C CYS A 5 -4.44 5.58 7.56
N LEU A 6 -3.25 5.19 7.07
CA LEU A 6 -2.96 3.83 6.66
C LEU A 6 -3.10 2.83 7.82
N LYS A 7 -2.54 3.15 8.99
CA LYS A 7 -2.63 2.29 10.19
C LYS A 7 -4.07 2.13 10.66
N ILE A 8 -4.79 3.24 10.81
CA ILE A 8 -6.19 3.24 11.25
C ILE A 8 -7.06 2.46 10.25
N ALA A 9 -6.92 2.73 8.95
CA ALA A 9 -7.71 2.06 7.94
C ALA A 9 -7.38 0.56 7.85
N ALA A 10 -6.11 0.16 8.01
CA ALA A 10 -5.71 -1.25 8.07
C ALA A 10 -6.23 -1.96 9.33
N MET A 11 -6.25 -1.27 10.47
CA MET A 11 -6.78 -1.78 11.74
C MET A 11 -8.30 -2.02 11.67
N HIS A 12 -9.03 -1.13 11.00
CA HIS A 12 -10.49 -1.21 10.87
C HIS A 12 -10.99 -1.95 9.63
N ASP A 13 -10.10 -2.55 8.84
CA ASP A 13 -10.47 -3.18 7.57
C ASP A 13 -11.21 -2.23 6.60
N ASP A 14 -10.91 -0.92 6.67
CA ASP A 14 -11.56 0.11 5.86
C ASP A 14 -11.05 0.07 4.42
N ARG A 15 -11.71 -0.77 3.64
CA ARG A 15 -11.37 -1.02 2.22
C ARG A 15 -11.58 0.22 1.35
N ASP A 16 -12.49 1.11 1.73
CA ASP A 16 -12.79 2.32 1.00
C ASP A 16 -11.62 3.29 1.10
N THR A 17 -11.21 3.62 2.32
CA THR A 17 -10.05 4.46 2.57
C THR A 17 -8.78 3.85 1.98
N LEU A 18 -8.51 2.56 2.24
CA LEU A 18 -7.31 1.89 1.73
C LEU A 18 -7.26 1.87 0.21
N SER A 19 -8.40 1.68 -0.47
CA SER A 19 -8.45 1.71 -1.93
C SER A 19 -8.06 3.08 -2.51
N GLY A 20 -8.29 4.16 -1.75
CA GLY A 20 -7.90 5.53 -2.09
C GLY A 20 -6.42 5.84 -1.81
N LEU A 21 -5.78 5.12 -0.88
CA LEU A 21 -4.34 5.27 -0.60
C LEU A 21 -3.44 4.58 -1.64
N VAL A 22 -4.03 3.75 -2.50
CA VAL A 22 -3.32 2.96 -3.52
C VAL A 22 -3.18 3.74 -4.84
N ARG A 23 -2.03 3.57 -5.50
CA ARG A 23 -1.84 3.93 -6.91
C ARG A 23 -2.16 2.72 -7.76
N TYR A 24 -3.08 2.89 -8.72
CA TYR A 24 -3.39 1.86 -9.71
C TYR A 24 -2.56 2.04 -10.99
N PRO A 25 -2.16 0.93 -11.64
CA PRO A 25 -2.29 -0.46 -11.19
C PRO A 25 -1.38 -0.75 -9.99
N LEU A 26 -1.94 -1.35 -8.94
CA LEU A 26 -1.23 -1.79 -7.75
C LEU A 26 -0.49 -3.08 -8.08
N ARG A 27 0.81 -3.13 -7.85
CA ARG A 27 1.58 -4.36 -8.04
C ARG A 27 1.35 -5.29 -6.86
N THR A 28 1.10 -6.57 -7.15
CA THR A 28 0.91 -7.60 -6.14
C THR A 28 1.65 -8.86 -6.54
N HIS A 29 2.43 -9.44 -5.62
CA HIS A 29 3.07 -10.74 -5.84
C HIS A 29 2.27 -11.86 -5.16
N LEU A 30 1.00 -11.98 -5.56
CA LEU A 30 0.11 -13.05 -5.11
C LEU A 30 0.53 -14.36 -5.79
N SER A 31 0.94 -15.36 -5.01
CA SER A 31 1.46 -16.65 -5.51
C SER A 31 0.56 -17.37 -6.55
N LYS A 32 -0.75 -17.03 -6.63
CA LYS A 32 -1.71 -17.70 -7.51
C LYS A 32 -2.64 -16.78 -8.33
N ARG A 33 -2.50 -15.45 -8.30
CA ARG A 33 -3.33 -14.51 -9.08
C ARG A 33 -2.47 -13.37 -9.63
N GLY A 34 -2.80 -12.89 -10.84
CA GLY A 34 -1.97 -12.02 -11.65
C GLY A 34 -1.28 -10.85 -10.91
N ASN A 35 -0.19 -10.38 -11.51
CA ASN A 35 0.83 -9.52 -10.86
C ASN A 35 0.34 -8.10 -10.49
N SER A 36 -0.92 -7.76 -10.76
CA SER A 36 -1.45 -6.42 -10.45
C SER A 36 -2.96 -6.36 -10.29
N ILE A 37 -3.39 -5.40 -9.48
CA ILE A 37 -4.80 -5.00 -9.29
C ILE A 37 -4.99 -3.63 -9.95
N ARG A 38 -5.98 -3.50 -10.84
CA ARG A 38 -6.10 -2.33 -11.72
C ARG A 38 -7.12 -1.29 -11.27
N THR A 39 -8.04 -1.63 -10.38
CA THR A 39 -9.14 -0.75 -9.98
C THR A 39 -9.44 -0.83 -8.48
N PRO A 40 -10.03 0.22 -7.89
CA PRO A 40 -10.52 0.19 -6.51
C PRO A 40 -11.51 -0.95 -6.26
N ALA A 41 -12.43 -1.21 -7.19
CA ALA A 41 -13.38 -2.31 -7.07
C ALA A 41 -12.68 -3.68 -7.04
N ALA A 42 -11.66 -3.88 -7.86
CA ALA A 42 -10.87 -5.12 -7.84
C ALA A 42 -10.05 -5.25 -6.54
N PHE A 43 -9.51 -4.13 -6.02
CA PHE A 43 -8.81 -4.09 -4.75
C PHE A 43 -9.72 -4.51 -3.60
N LYS A 44 -10.91 -3.93 -3.49
CA LYS A 44 -11.88 -4.27 -2.42
C LYS A 44 -12.28 -5.75 -2.43
N LYS A 45 -12.37 -6.37 -3.62
CA LYS A 45 -12.64 -7.81 -3.77
C LYS A 45 -11.44 -8.68 -3.37
N ALA A 46 -10.22 -8.24 -3.70
CA ALA A 46 -8.98 -8.94 -3.38
C ALA A 46 -8.47 -8.64 -1.97
N TYR A 47 -9.11 -7.72 -1.25
CA TYR A 47 -8.62 -7.17 0.02
C TYR A 47 -8.17 -8.22 1.04
N PRO A 48 -8.93 -9.30 1.34
CA PRO A 48 -8.50 -10.30 2.32
C PRO A 48 -7.22 -11.04 1.92
N LEU A 49 -6.90 -11.08 0.62
CA LEU A 49 -5.67 -11.66 0.11
C LEU A 49 -4.52 -10.65 0.19
N VAL A 50 -4.79 -9.36 -0.05
CA VAL A 50 -3.75 -8.32 -0.16
C VAL A 50 -3.35 -7.76 1.20
N PHE A 51 -4.30 -7.55 2.11
CA PHE A 51 -4.09 -7.08 3.47
C PHE A 51 -4.31 -8.25 4.45
N ASP A 52 -3.49 -9.27 4.31
CA ASP A 52 -3.47 -10.38 5.24
C ASP A 52 -2.85 -9.99 6.59
N ALA A 53 -2.79 -10.94 7.52
CA ALA A 53 -2.21 -10.72 8.84
C ALA A 53 -0.74 -10.27 8.78
N LYS A 54 0.03 -10.72 7.78
CA LYS A 54 1.44 -10.37 7.62
C LYS A 54 1.58 -8.89 7.22
N VAL A 55 0.84 -8.46 6.21
CA VAL A 55 0.84 -7.07 5.72
C VAL A 55 0.34 -6.11 6.81
N LYS A 56 -0.74 -6.47 7.51
CA LYS A 56 -1.27 -5.65 8.61
C LYS A 56 -0.27 -5.45 9.74
N ARG A 57 0.42 -6.52 10.17
CA ARG A 57 1.47 -6.45 11.19
C ARG A 57 2.64 -5.58 10.74
N ALA A 58 3.07 -5.68 9.48
CA ALA A 58 4.12 -4.82 8.94
C ALA A 58 3.73 -3.33 9.01
N ILE A 59 2.48 -3.00 8.67
CA ILE A 59 1.95 -1.63 8.75
C ILE A 59 1.87 -1.15 10.21
N GLU A 60 1.37 -1.99 11.12
CA GLU A 60 1.22 -1.66 12.54
C GLU A 60 2.57 -1.39 13.20
N ALA A 61 3.53 -2.29 13.00
CA ALA A 61 4.87 -2.25 13.58
C ALA A 61 5.74 -1.11 13.02
N GLN A 62 5.40 -0.56 11.86
CA GLN A 62 6.18 0.50 11.24
C GLN A 62 6.22 1.76 12.09
N ARG A 63 7.40 2.14 12.56
CA ARG A 63 7.65 3.47 13.14
C ARG A 63 8.20 4.40 12.08
N PHE A 64 7.93 5.70 12.20
CA PHE A 64 8.47 6.71 11.29
C PHE A 64 10.00 6.77 11.34
N GLU A 65 10.59 6.49 12.51
CA GLU A 65 12.04 6.47 12.70
C GLU A 65 12.72 5.32 11.95
N ASP A 66 11.98 4.26 11.63
CA ASP A 66 12.48 3.03 10.99
C ASP A 66 12.19 3.01 9.47
N LEU A 67 11.81 4.15 8.90
CA LEU A 67 11.48 4.23 7.48
C LEU A 67 12.73 4.13 6.62
N PHE A 68 12.90 3.00 5.93
CA PHE A 68 13.95 2.85 4.94
C PHE A 68 13.54 3.54 3.64
N VAL A 69 14.22 4.65 3.32
CA VAL A 69 14.07 5.37 2.06
C VAL A 69 15.06 4.79 1.05
N SER A 70 14.56 4.31 -0.10
CA SER A 70 15.39 3.88 -1.23
C SER A 70 15.02 4.63 -2.50
N TYR A 71 15.83 4.50 -3.56
CA TYR A 71 15.51 5.05 -4.87
C TYR A 71 14.19 4.51 -5.47
N ARG A 72 13.66 3.38 -4.95
CA ARG A 72 12.39 2.77 -5.38
C ARG A 72 11.18 3.28 -4.59
N GLY A 73 11.41 4.12 -3.57
CA GLY A 73 10.41 4.58 -2.62
C GLY A 73 10.70 4.08 -1.21
N LEU A 74 9.67 4.20 -0.38
CA LEU A 74 9.68 3.88 1.03
C LEU A 74 9.22 2.44 1.24
N MET A 75 9.99 1.68 2.00
CA MET A 75 9.66 0.30 2.33
C MET A 75 9.06 0.22 3.73
N VAL A 76 8.01 -0.58 3.88
CA VAL A 76 7.37 -0.92 5.16
C VAL A 76 7.58 -2.40 5.46
N GLY A 77 7.96 -2.71 6.70
CA GLY A 77 8.35 -4.06 7.10
C GLY A 77 9.61 -4.52 6.36
N ASN A 78 9.60 -5.79 5.92
CA ASN A 78 10.67 -6.42 5.15
C ASN A 78 10.40 -6.38 3.63
N GLY A 79 9.56 -5.46 3.17
CA GLY A 79 9.17 -5.33 1.76
C GLY A 79 7.72 -5.69 1.48
N GLU A 80 6.90 -5.89 2.51
CA GLU A 80 5.47 -6.17 2.39
C GLU A 80 4.72 -5.01 1.73
N VAL A 81 5.06 -3.75 2.02
CA VAL A 81 4.40 -2.60 1.41
C VAL A 81 5.44 -1.61 0.90
N TRP A 82 5.23 -1.12 -0.32
CA TRP A 82 6.05 -0.06 -0.92
C TRP A 82 5.21 1.17 -1.18
N ILE A 83 5.72 2.33 -0.77
CA ILE A 83 5.05 3.63 -0.87
C ILE A 83 5.94 4.59 -1.67
N SER A 84 5.33 5.41 -2.52
CA SER A 84 6.06 6.43 -3.28
C SER A 84 5.26 7.73 -3.41
N GLY A 85 6.00 8.83 -3.60
CA GLY A 85 5.43 10.12 -3.99
C GLY A 85 5.13 10.10 -5.49
N ILE A 86 3.86 10.28 -5.85
CA ILE A 86 3.42 10.38 -7.24
C ILE A 86 3.21 11.85 -7.56
N VAL A 87 3.98 12.37 -8.51
CA VAL A 87 3.80 13.72 -9.03
C VAL A 87 2.71 13.69 -10.09
N ASP A 88 1.68 14.49 -9.90
CA ASP A 88 0.68 14.74 -10.92
C ASP A 88 1.28 15.62 -12.02
N PRO A 89 1.32 15.17 -13.29
CA PRO A 89 2.01 15.88 -14.35
C PRO A 89 1.32 17.19 -14.77
N ALA A 90 0.02 17.33 -14.50
CA ALA A 90 -0.73 18.52 -14.87
C ALA A 90 -0.59 19.64 -13.83
N SER A 91 -0.56 19.28 -12.55
CA SER A 91 -0.56 20.22 -11.42
C SER A 91 0.79 20.34 -10.70
N GLY A 92 1.73 19.43 -10.94
CA GLY A 92 2.99 19.31 -10.19
C GLY A 92 2.80 18.84 -8.75
N LYS A 93 1.57 18.54 -8.32
CA LYS A 93 1.26 18.16 -6.93
C LYS A 93 1.75 16.75 -6.64
N THR A 94 2.50 16.58 -5.56
CA THR A 94 2.93 15.25 -5.09
C THR A 94 1.90 14.65 -4.15
N THR A 95 1.51 13.39 -4.39
CA THR A 95 0.64 12.61 -3.50
C THR A 95 1.32 11.30 -3.11
N ILE A 96 1.36 11.00 -1.82
CA ILE A 96 1.89 9.73 -1.32
C ILE A 96 0.89 8.61 -1.60
N LYS A 97 1.35 7.51 -2.20
CA LYS A 97 0.53 6.35 -2.54
C LYS A 97 1.26 5.03 -2.31
N ILE A 98 0.50 4.00 -2.00
CA ILE A 98 0.98 2.61 -2.02
C ILE A 98 1.10 2.16 -3.48
N ILE A 99 2.26 1.62 -3.86
CA ILE A 99 2.55 1.18 -5.24
C ILE A 99 2.69 -0.33 -5.38
N THR A 100 3.06 -1.03 -4.30
CA THR A 100 3.23 -2.49 -4.28
C THR A 100 2.81 -3.04 -2.93
N ILE A 101 2.17 -4.21 -2.95
CA ILE A 101 1.94 -5.04 -1.76
C ILE A 101 2.41 -6.47 -2.04
N ASN A 102 3.29 -6.97 -1.19
CA ASN A 102 3.83 -8.32 -1.22
C ASN A 102 3.34 -9.10 -0.01
N ASN A 103 2.72 -10.23 -0.27
CA ASN A 103 2.16 -11.13 0.74
C ASN A 103 2.63 -12.57 0.51
N GLN A 104 3.84 -12.73 -0.02
CA GLN A 104 4.50 -14.04 -0.14
C GLN A 104 4.97 -14.56 1.21
#